data_AF-A0A950NPW7-F1
#
_entry.id   AF-A0A950NPW7-F1
#
_cell.length_a   1.000
_cell.length_b   1.000
_cell.length_c   1.000
_cell.angle_alpha   90.00
_cell.angle_beta   90.00
_cell.angle_gamma   90.00
#
_symmetry.space_group_name_H-M   'P 1'
#
loop_
_entity.id
_entity.type
_entity.pdbx_description
1 polymer ?
#
loop_
_entity_poly.entity_id
_entity_poly.type
_entity_poly.pdbx_seq_one_letter_code
_entity_poly.pdbx_strand_id
1 'polypeptide(L)'
;GMVGKPSDLFRENVYVTFQDDWVAFNVTHLLNHERLLWASDHPHSDSTFPNSQTVLAEQTAHLDPDVREDIVWRNCARLYGLKQEANA
;
A
#
# COMPACT_ATOMS: atom_id res chain seq x y z
N GLY A 1 8.81 -10.78 28.59
CA GLY A 1 7.57 -10.71 27.78
C GLY A 1 7.68 -9.54 26.82
N MET A 2 6.96 -9.59 25.70
CA MET A 2 6.88 -8.40 24.81
C MET A 2 6.30 -7.22 25.60
N VAL A 3 6.86 -6.03 25.40
CA VAL A 3 6.42 -4.79 26.03
C VAL A 3 5.60 -4.01 25.00
N GLY A 4 4.41 -3.55 25.39
CA GLY A 4 3.50 -2.77 24.52
C GLY A 4 2.15 -3.44 24.29
N LYS A 5 1.14 -2.66 23.89
CA LYS A 5 -0.15 -3.22 23.47
C LYS A 5 0.02 -3.90 22.11
N PRO A 6 -0.64 -5.04 21.84
CA PRO A 6 -0.59 -5.68 20.52
C PRO A 6 -0.95 -4.74 19.37
N SER A 7 -1.86 -3.80 19.58
CA SER A 7 -2.24 -2.78 18.59
C SER A 7 -1.09 -1.85 18.21
N ASP A 8 -0.27 -1.48 19.18
CA ASP A 8 0.84 -0.55 18.99
C ASP A 8 1.95 -1.26 18.20
N LEU A 9 2.25 -2.50 18.61
CA LEU A 9 3.19 -3.36 17.90
C LEU A 9 2.75 -3.60 16.44
N PHE A 10 1.46 -3.86 16.20
CA PHE A 10 0.92 -4.02 14.85
C PHE A 10 1.07 -2.74 14.04
N ARG A 11 0.64 -1.60 14.59
CA ARG A 11 0.68 -0.29 13.93
C ARG A 11 2.09 0.13 13.51
N GLU A 12 3.09 -0.27 14.29
CA GLU A 12 4.48 0.14 14.07
C GLU A 12 5.26 -0.84 13.19
N ASN A 13 4.99 -2.14 13.28
CA ASN A 13 5.87 -3.19 12.75
C ASN A 13 5.24 -4.08 11.67
N VAL A 14 3.92 -4.02 11.46
CA VAL A 14 3.24 -4.86 10.47
C VAL A 14 2.86 -4.02 9.25
N TYR A 15 3.20 -4.53 8.07
CA TYR A 15 2.71 -4.02 6.81
C TYR A 15 1.63 -4.95 6.27
N VAL A 16 0.66 -4.40 5.53
CA VAL A 16 -0.43 -5.16 4.92
C VAL A 16 -0.57 -4.82 3.44
N THR A 17 -0.89 -5.83 2.64
CA THR A 17 -1.16 -5.69 1.21
C THR A 17 -2.65 -5.75 0.93
N PHE A 18 -3.08 -5.08 -0.14
CA PHE A 18 -4.42 -5.16 -0.70
C PHE A 18 -4.36 -4.94 -2.23
N GLN A 19 -5.43 -5.31 -2.95
CA GLN A 19 -5.46 -5.33 -4.41
C GLN A 19 -6.41 -4.27 -4.98
N ASP A 20 -7.69 -4.60 -5.04
CA ASP A 20 -8.78 -3.78 -5.58
C ASP A 20 -9.86 -3.47 -4.52
N ASP A 21 -9.53 -3.69 -3.24
CA ASP A 21 -10.35 -3.37 -2.08
C ASP A 21 -10.72 -1.88 -2.07
N TRP A 22 -11.85 -1.53 -2.68
CA TRP A 22 -12.32 -0.15 -2.80
C TRP A 22 -12.35 0.58 -1.44
N VAL A 23 -12.75 -0.13 -0.38
CA VAL A 23 -12.82 0.43 0.98
C VAL A 23 -11.44 0.84 1.49
N ALA A 24 -10.37 0.08 1.19
CA ALA A 24 -9.03 0.35 1.69
C ALA A 24 -8.52 1.73 1.25
N PHE A 25 -8.79 2.13 0.01
CA PHE A 25 -8.47 3.47 -0.49
C PHE A 25 -9.38 4.58 0.05
N ASN A 26 -10.57 4.27 0.55
CA ASN A 26 -11.51 5.26 1.09
C ASN A 26 -11.31 5.55 2.58
N VAL A 27 -10.66 4.63 3.32
CA VAL A 27 -10.48 4.73 4.77
C VAL A 27 -9.03 4.92 5.20
N THR A 28 -8.13 5.27 4.27
CA THR A 28 -6.69 5.47 4.54
C THR A 28 -6.42 6.44 5.69
N HIS A 29 -7.28 7.46 5.87
CA HIS A 29 -7.21 8.44 6.96
C HIS A 29 -7.49 7.86 8.36
N LEU A 30 -8.13 6.69 8.45
CA LEU A 30 -8.34 5.96 9.69
C LEU A 30 -7.20 4.96 9.98
N LEU A 31 -6.33 4.72 9.00
CA LEU A 31 -5.26 3.73 9.05
C LEU A 31 -3.90 4.41 9.21
N ASN A 32 -2.85 3.60 9.39
CA ASN A 32 -1.49 4.06 9.20
C ASN A 32 -1.10 3.82 7.74
N HIS A 33 -1.25 4.83 6.86
CA HIS A 33 -0.97 4.65 5.43
C HIS A 33 0.49 4.31 5.15
N GLU A 34 1.42 4.64 6.06
CA GLU A 34 2.83 4.25 6.00
C GLU A 34 3.09 2.73 6.17
N ARG A 35 2.03 1.95 6.41
CA ARG A 35 2.07 0.49 6.55
C ARG A 35 1.18 -0.23 5.54
N LEU A 36 0.60 0.50 4.61
CA LEU A 36 -0.21 -0.04 3.52
C LEU A 36 0.64 -0.20 2.26
N LEU A 37 0.43 -1.31 1.56
CA LEU A 37 1.12 -1.66 0.31
C LEU A 37 0.05 -2.06 -0.71
N TRP A 38 0.07 -1.46 -1.89
CA TRP A 38 -0.70 -2.02 -3.00
C TRP A 38 0.06 -3.22 -3.61
N ALA A 39 -0.67 -4.28 -3.95
CA ALA A 39 -0.12 -5.45 -4.65
C ALA A 39 -1.07 -5.90 -5.77
N SER A 40 -0.50 -6.28 -6.92
CA SER A 40 -1.31 -6.78 -8.05
C SER A 40 -1.78 -8.23 -7.88
N ASP A 41 -1.07 -9.01 -7.06
CA ASP A 41 -1.25 -10.44 -6.84
C ASP A 41 -1.19 -11.30 -8.13
N HIS A 42 -0.41 -10.85 -9.11
CA HIS A 42 -0.19 -11.62 -10.33
C HIS A 42 0.54 -12.96 -10.05
N PRO A 43 0.15 -14.09 -10.68
CA PRO A 43 -0.87 -14.27 -11.72
C PRO A 43 -2.18 -14.88 -11.21
N HIS A 44 -2.58 -14.64 -9.96
CA HIS A 44 -3.80 -15.25 -9.42
C HIS A 44 -5.05 -14.80 -10.18
N SER A 45 -6.12 -15.61 -10.09
CA SER A 45 -7.37 -15.38 -10.82
C SER A 45 -8.09 -14.09 -10.42
N ASP A 46 -7.84 -13.63 -9.20
CA ASP A 46 -8.32 -12.39 -8.59
C ASP A 46 -7.29 -11.26 -8.69
N SER A 47 -6.22 -11.44 -9.48
CA SER A 47 -5.26 -10.38 -9.77
C SER A 47 -5.89 -9.22 -10.53
N THR A 48 -5.37 -8.02 -10.29
CA THR A 48 -5.69 -6.84 -11.12
C THR A 48 -4.98 -6.84 -12.48
N PHE A 49 -4.01 -7.75 -12.70
CA PHE A 49 -3.30 -7.84 -13.97
C PHE A 49 -4.21 -8.37 -15.10
N PRO A 50 -4.14 -7.84 -16.34
CA PRO A 50 -3.21 -6.82 -16.85
C PRO A 50 -3.68 -5.36 -16.66
N ASN A 51 -4.82 -5.15 -16.02
CA ASN A 51 -5.49 -3.84 -15.93
C ASN A 51 -5.07 -3.00 -14.70
N SER A 52 -3.99 -3.40 -13.99
CA SER A 52 -3.59 -2.80 -12.72
C SER A 52 -3.44 -1.28 -12.76
N GLN A 53 -2.92 -0.72 -13.86
CA GLN A 53 -2.76 0.73 -13.99
C GLN A 53 -4.10 1.46 -14.03
N THR A 54 -5.10 0.89 -14.71
CA THR A 54 -6.47 1.45 -14.75
C THR A 54 -7.12 1.39 -13.37
N VAL A 55 -7.03 0.24 -12.70
CA VAL A 55 -7.57 0.08 -11.33
C VAL A 55 -6.96 1.08 -10.36
N LEU A 56 -5.62 1.23 -10.38
CA LEU A 56 -4.92 2.22 -9.57
C LEU A 56 -5.35 3.66 -9.90
N ALA A 57 -5.44 4.01 -11.18
CA ALA A 57 -5.83 5.36 -11.59
C ALA A 57 -7.24 5.72 -11.09
N GLU A 58 -8.18 4.79 -11.18
CA GLU A 58 -9.56 5.00 -10.72
C GLU A 58 -9.66 5.05 -9.19
N GLN A 59 -9.10 4.07 -8.49
CA GLN A 59 -9.27 3.94 -7.04
C GLN A 59 -8.44 4.93 -6.21
N THR A 60 -7.41 5.53 -6.80
CA THR A 60 -6.56 6.52 -6.11
C THR A 60 -6.83 7.97 -6.51
N ALA A 61 -7.77 8.23 -7.43
CA ALA A 61 -8.01 9.55 -8.01
C ALA A 61 -8.34 10.65 -6.97
N HIS A 62 -8.95 10.27 -5.85
CA HIS A 62 -9.34 11.18 -4.77
C HIS A 62 -8.31 11.33 -3.65
N LEU A 63 -7.22 10.56 -3.69
CA LEU A 63 -6.22 10.55 -2.63
C LEU A 63 -5.28 11.74 -2.72
N ASP A 64 -4.81 12.19 -1.55
CA ASP A 64 -3.67 13.07 -1.47
C ASP A 64 -2.45 12.41 -2.17
N PRO A 65 -1.66 13.17 -2.97
CA PRO A 65 -0.53 12.61 -3.70
C PRO A 65 0.47 11.87 -2.82
N ASP A 66 0.76 12.36 -1.61
CA ASP A 66 1.74 11.71 -0.74
C ASP A 66 1.21 10.38 -0.20
N VAL A 67 -0.07 10.33 0.19
CA VAL A 67 -0.72 9.08 0.62
C VAL A 67 -0.76 8.06 -0.53
N ARG A 68 -1.06 8.51 -1.75
CA ARG A 68 -1.05 7.66 -2.94
C ARG A 68 0.34 7.10 -3.20
N GLU A 69 1.38 7.94 -3.20
CA GLU A 69 2.75 7.50 -3.45
C GLU A 69 3.28 6.56 -2.37
N ASP A 70 2.93 6.80 -1.10
CA ASP A 70 3.26 5.92 0.01
C ASP A 70 2.73 4.51 -0.22
N ILE A 71 1.44 4.40 -0.51
CA ILE A 71 0.75 3.12 -0.71
C ILE A 71 1.23 2.40 -1.97
N VAL A 72 1.37 3.13 -3.08
CA VAL A 72 1.65 2.55 -4.39
C VAL A 72 3.12 2.14 -4.52
N TRP A 73 4.07 2.87 -3.91
CA TRP A 73 5.49 2.52 -4.08
C TRP A 73 6.44 2.89 -2.93
N ARG A 74 6.32 4.05 -2.25
CA ARG A 74 7.37 4.49 -1.29
C ARG A 74 7.48 3.55 -0.10
N ASN A 75 6.36 3.01 0.41
CA ASN A 75 6.39 2.03 1.50
C ASN A 75 7.11 0.75 1.11
N CYS A 76 6.84 0.24 -0.10
CA CYS A 76 7.51 -0.95 -0.64
C CYS A 76 9.01 -0.69 -0.77
N ALA A 77 9.39 0.45 -1.36
CA ALA A 77 10.79 0.83 -1.50
C ALA A 77 11.51 0.94 -0.16
N ARG A 78 10.88 1.58 0.84
CA ARG A 78 11.43 1.70 2.20
C ARG A 78 11.55 0.36 2.91
N LEU A 79 10.52 -0.48 2.84
CA LEU A 79 10.48 -1.79 3.50
C LEU A 79 11.58 -2.72 2.98
N TYR A 80 11.77 -2.75 1.65
CA TYR A 80 12.74 -3.64 1.01
C TYR A 80 14.10 -2.98 0.72
N GLY A 81 14.29 -1.71 1.08
CA GLY A 81 15.53 -0.97 0.83
C GLY A 81 15.82 -0.76 -0.66
N LEU A 82 14.79 -0.65 -1.50
CA LEU A 82 14.94 -0.43 -2.93
C LEU A 82 15.38 1.01 -3.18
N LYS A 83 16.40 1.17 -4.03
CA LYS A 83 16.84 2.49 -4.46
C LYS A 83 15.94 2.94 -5.59
N GLN A 84 15.44 4.17 -5.50
CA GLN A 84 14.87 4.83 -6.66
C GLN A 84 16.01 5.07 -7.65
N GLU A 85 15.92 4.47 -8.84
CA GLU A 85 16.82 4.84 -9.91
C GLU A 85 16.52 6.29 -10.30
N ALA A 86 17.55 7.12 -10.42
CA ALA A 86 17.40 8.48 -10.88
C ALA A 86 17.00 8.45 -12.36
N ASN A 87 15.70 8.54 -12.62
CA ASN A 87 15.00 8.70 -13.91
C ASN A 87 15.73 8.16 -15.15
N ALA A 88 15.24 7.02 -15.66
CA ALA A 88 15.29 6.72 -17.09
C ALA A 88 14.23 7.54 -17.85
#